data_AF-A0AAW0BQK6-F1
#
_entry.id   AF-A0AAW0BQK6-F1
#
_cell.length_a   1.000
_cell.length_b   1.000
_cell.length_c   1.000
_cell.angle_alpha   90.00
_cell.angle_beta   90.00
_cell.angle_gamma   90.00
#
_symmetry.space_group_name_H-M   'P 1'
#
loop_
_entity.id
_entity.type
_entity.pdbx_description
1 polymer ?
#
loop_
_entity_poly.entity_id
_entity_poly.type
_entity_poly.pdbx_seq_one_letter_code
_entity_poly.pdbx_strand_id
1 'polypeptide(L)'
;MTHPSTGTAPVARGEPLTSAERFYFEGLEEGLRRREAEVITLRTRLDQAGFEIAQLKLQNQSTKENQAPRDPEAALSDDTSSNDSSSFIRVPPPSHSGLMSFPPRAVSPAFRPSPSNNRYGIPNYLSVFRSCEAETALKELMEKARSMDARALTRIKSMCREAHATPRDSKSWAQSFILSEWRNPPELAPPNIRDPTQPVLPNPRMGDSFESWFEYYSIHSSCLPRGVRKDAQGKPWKPDLRASRLAAQLRPLQTSPTVTRTEFNYYLIELLGTSGDYHRMVSRRGLRIATKLSPRPYDGPSPVTIEDVVLHMANCGITVETTRDDLEPWSHQYKAGGTRVLGPKFA
;
A
#
# COMPACT_ATOMS: atom_id res chain seq x y z
N MET A 1 3.28 19.57 56.43
CA MET A 1 2.80 19.15 55.09
C MET A 1 2.98 17.65 54.99
N THR A 2 1.88 16.92 55.17
CA THR A 2 1.82 15.46 55.27
C THR A 2 1.48 14.88 53.89
N HIS A 3 2.29 13.94 53.41
CA HIS A 3 2.06 13.22 52.16
C HIS A 3 0.85 12.30 52.30
N PRO A 4 -0.07 12.26 51.30
CA PRO A 4 -1.16 11.30 51.31
C PRO A 4 -0.62 9.90 51.01
N SER A 5 -0.88 9.00 51.96
CA SER A 5 -0.55 7.57 51.89
C SER A 5 -1.39 6.92 50.78
N THR A 6 -0.72 6.31 49.78
CA THR A 6 -1.34 5.50 48.74
C THR A 6 -1.95 4.24 49.37
N GLY A 7 -3.27 4.23 49.49
CA GLY A 7 -4.03 3.09 49.96
C GLY A 7 -3.91 1.91 49.00
N THR A 8 -3.37 0.81 49.51
CA THR A 8 -3.35 -0.50 48.87
C THR A 8 -4.78 -1.02 48.76
N ALA A 9 -5.31 -1.14 47.54
CA ALA A 9 -6.65 -1.66 47.31
C ALA A 9 -6.73 -3.14 47.77
N PRO A 10 -7.83 -3.55 48.44
CA PRO A 10 -8.00 -4.92 48.90
C PRO A 10 -8.14 -5.86 47.70
N VAL A 11 -7.30 -6.90 47.68
CA VAL A 11 -7.35 -8.01 46.72
C VAL A 11 -8.66 -8.77 46.92
N ALA A 12 -9.63 -8.52 46.03
CA ALA A 12 -10.89 -9.26 46.00
C ALA A 12 -10.61 -10.74 45.72
N ARG A 13 -11.18 -11.62 46.55
CA ARG A 13 -11.05 -13.08 46.43
C ARG A 13 -11.65 -13.51 45.08
N GLY A 14 -10.84 -14.24 44.30
CA GLY A 14 -11.07 -14.52 42.89
C GLY A 14 -12.35 -15.32 42.61
N GLU A 15 -13.28 -14.68 41.93
CA GLU A 15 -14.26 -15.40 41.13
C GLU A 15 -13.56 -16.02 39.90
N PRO A 16 -13.91 -17.25 39.51
CA PRO A 16 -13.30 -17.89 38.35
C PRO A 16 -13.65 -17.10 37.09
N LEU A 17 -12.62 -16.67 36.35
CA LEU A 17 -12.77 -16.01 35.04
C LEU A 17 -13.71 -16.83 34.15
N THR A 18 -14.66 -16.12 33.54
CA THR A 18 -15.55 -16.67 32.53
C THR A 18 -14.75 -17.19 31.33
N SER A 19 -15.30 -18.13 30.58
CA SER A 19 -14.61 -18.68 29.39
C SER A 19 -14.24 -17.58 28.37
N ALA A 20 -15.07 -16.54 28.25
CA ALA A 20 -14.82 -15.43 27.33
C ALA A 20 -13.63 -14.58 27.77
N GLU A 21 -13.51 -14.30 29.07
CA GLU A 21 -12.37 -13.57 29.62
C GLU A 21 -11.07 -14.36 29.46
N ARG A 22 -11.09 -15.68 29.66
CA ARG A 22 -9.89 -16.52 29.43
C ARG A 22 -9.40 -16.42 27.98
N PHE A 23 -10.28 -16.57 27.00
CA PHE A 23 -9.90 -16.45 25.58
C PHE A 23 -9.39 -15.04 25.23
N TYR A 24 -9.95 -14.00 25.87
CA TYR A 24 -9.47 -12.64 25.70
C TYR A 24 -8.04 -12.48 26.23
N PHE A 25 -7.75 -12.95 27.44
CA PHE A 25 -6.42 -12.88 28.04
C PHE A 25 -5.38 -13.74 27.29
N GLU A 26 -5.73 -14.96 26.90
CA GLU A 26 -4.86 -15.81 26.07
C GLU A 26 -4.53 -15.14 24.72
N GLY A 27 -5.52 -14.50 24.09
CA GLY A 27 -5.33 -13.75 22.85
C GLY A 27 -4.43 -12.52 23.05
N LEU A 28 -4.55 -11.84 24.19
CA LEU A 28 -3.71 -10.69 24.55
C LEU A 28 -2.26 -11.12 24.79
N GLU A 29 -2.04 -12.19 25.56
CA GLU A 29 -0.71 -12.75 25.82
C GLU A 29 -0.03 -13.22 24.53
N GLU A 30 -0.76 -13.93 23.66
CA GLU A 30 -0.24 -14.33 22.35
C GLU A 30 0.09 -13.12 21.46
N GLY A 31 -0.72 -12.06 21.53
CA GLY A 31 -0.45 -10.79 20.85
C GLY A 31 0.84 -10.11 21.34
N LEU A 32 1.06 -10.09 22.65
CA LEU A 32 2.29 -9.58 23.26
C LEU A 32 3.51 -10.41 22.85
N ARG A 33 3.41 -11.74 22.93
CA ARG A 33 4.47 -12.67 22.52
C ARG A 33 4.91 -12.45 21.07
N ARG A 34 3.96 -12.20 20.15
CA ARG A 34 4.26 -11.89 18.74
C ARG A 34 4.99 -10.57 18.57
N ARG A 35 4.56 -9.53 19.30
CA ARG A 35 5.25 -8.22 19.28
C ARG A 35 6.67 -8.33 19.83
N GLU A 36 6.88 -9.10 20.88
CA GLU A 36 8.22 -9.36 21.42
C GLU A 36 9.11 -10.08 20.41
N ALA A 37 8.60 -11.12 19.73
CA ALA A 37 9.32 -11.83 18.68
C ALA A 37 9.67 -10.92 17.48
N GLU A 38 8.77 -10.01 17.10
CA GLU A 38 9.02 -8.99 16.07
C GLU A 38 10.12 -8.01 16.50
N VAL A 39 10.08 -7.51 17.75
CA VAL A 39 11.12 -6.63 18.29
C VAL A 39 12.49 -7.32 18.32
N ILE A 40 12.56 -8.60 18.69
CA ILE A 40 13.78 -9.39 18.64
C ILE A 40 14.32 -9.47 17.21
N THR A 41 13.45 -9.78 16.24
CA THR A 41 13.83 -9.85 14.82
C THR A 41 14.36 -8.52 14.29
N LEU A 42 13.74 -7.40 14.67
CA LEU A 42 14.18 -6.06 14.28
C LEU A 42 15.54 -5.69 14.91
N ARG A 43 15.78 -6.05 16.18
CA ARG A 43 17.07 -5.87 16.83
C ARG A 43 18.17 -6.65 16.12
N THR A 44 17.93 -7.93 15.80
CA THR A 44 18.89 -8.74 15.04
C THR A 44 19.24 -8.13 13.68
N ARG A 45 18.25 -7.58 12.96
CA ARG A 45 18.49 -6.89 11.68
C ARG A 45 19.31 -5.61 11.86
N LEU A 46 19.06 -4.85 12.92
CA LEU A 46 19.82 -3.64 13.23
C LEU A 46 21.28 -3.97 13.54
N ASP A 47 21.52 -5.02 14.33
CA ASP A 47 22.88 -5.50 14.65
C ASP A 47 23.61 -5.98 13.40
N GLN A 48 22.93 -6.72 12.52
CA GLN A 48 23.49 -7.17 11.25
C GLN A 48 23.85 -6.00 10.33
N ALA A 49 22.98 -5.00 10.20
CA ALA A 49 23.27 -3.80 9.42
C ALA A 49 24.46 -3.01 10.02
N GLY A 50 24.56 -2.94 11.35
CA GLY A 50 25.70 -2.35 12.04
C GLY A 50 27.03 -3.05 11.70
N PHE A 51 27.02 -4.39 11.65
CA PHE A 51 28.18 -5.18 11.26
C PHE A 51 28.58 -4.94 9.79
N GLU A 52 27.62 -4.92 8.87
CA GLU A 52 27.86 -4.62 7.45
C GLU A 52 28.46 -3.23 7.24
N ILE A 53 27.95 -2.21 7.94
CA ILE A 53 28.49 -0.84 7.90
C ILE A 53 29.93 -0.81 8.41
N ALA A 54 30.25 -1.53 9.50
CA ALA A 54 31.61 -1.61 10.02
C ALA A 54 32.57 -2.27 9.02
N GLN A 55 32.13 -3.35 8.36
CA GLN A 55 32.91 -4.04 7.35
C GLN A 55 33.19 -3.16 6.12
N LEU A 56 32.18 -2.41 5.64
CA LEU A 56 32.35 -1.45 4.54
C LEU A 56 33.30 -0.31 4.89
N LYS A 57 33.29 0.17 6.14
CA LYS A 57 34.24 1.18 6.61
C LYS A 57 35.68 0.66 6.58
N LEU A 58 35.91 -0.58 7.01
CA LEU A 58 37.22 -1.22 6.98
C LEU A 58 37.74 -1.40 5.55
N GLN A 59 36.87 -1.82 4.62
CA GLN A 59 37.20 -1.97 3.20
C GLN A 59 37.52 -0.61 2.53
N ASN A 60 36.79 0.45 2.88
CA ASN A 60 37.08 1.79 2.40
C ASN A 60 38.42 2.33 2.92
N GLN A 61 38.80 1.97 4.16
CA GLN A 61 40.09 2.36 4.73
C GLN A 61 41.27 1.67 4.02
N SER A 62 41.19 0.35 3.79
CA SER A 62 42.24 -0.38 3.06
C SER A 62 42.38 0.10 1.61
N THR A 63 41.27 0.49 0.98
CA THR A 63 41.31 1.07 -0.37
C THR A 63 42.01 2.43 -0.39
N LYS A 64 41.81 3.27 0.63
CA LYS A 64 42.50 4.56 0.77
C LYS A 64 44.00 4.39 1.01
N GLU A 65 44.40 3.42 1.82
CA GLU A 65 45.83 3.12 2.06
C GLU A 65 46.54 2.64 0.79
N ASN A 66 45.87 1.81 -0.03
CA ASN A 66 46.42 1.37 -1.32
C ASN A 66 46.44 2.46 -2.41
N GLN A 67 45.67 3.54 -2.25
CA GLN A 67 45.65 4.70 -3.15
C GLN A 67 46.52 5.85 -2.65
N ALA A 68 47.27 5.67 -1.57
CA ALA A 68 48.23 6.68 -1.13
C ALA A 68 49.21 6.96 -2.30
N PRO A 69 49.32 8.22 -2.75
CA PRO A 69 50.18 8.57 -3.87
C PRO A 69 51.61 8.17 -3.52
N ARG A 70 52.19 7.25 -4.31
CA ARG A 70 53.64 7.09 -4.34
C ARG A 70 54.19 8.42 -4.83
N ASP A 71 54.89 9.13 -3.95
CA ASP A 71 55.58 10.37 -4.29
C ASP A 71 56.37 10.16 -5.60
N PRO A 72 56.08 10.91 -6.66
CA PRO A 72 56.92 10.90 -7.84
C PRO A 72 58.23 11.60 -7.47
N GLU A 73 59.22 10.79 -7.13
CA GLU A 73 60.59 11.23 -6.92
C GLU A 73 61.12 11.92 -8.19
N ALA A 74 61.33 13.22 -8.05
CA ALA A 74 62.16 14.13 -8.84
C ALA A 74 62.61 13.67 -10.24
N ALA A 75 61.97 14.22 -11.27
CA ALA A 75 62.62 14.45 -12.55
C ALA A 75 62.57 15.96 -12.86
N LEU A 76 63.64 16.63 -12.43
CA LEU A 76 64.10 17.92 -12.96
C LEU A 76 64.42 17.77 -14.45
N SER A 77 64.06 18.81 -15.23
CA SER A 77 64.52 19.24 -16.57
C SER A 77 63.34 19.39 -17.54
N ASP A 78 63.29 20.35 -18.44
CA ASP A 78 63.94 21.64 -18.65
C ASP A 78 63.10 22.33 -19.74
N ASP A 79 63.37 23.61 -19.91
CA ASP A 79 62.86 24.63 -20.81
C ASP A 79 62.14 24.32 -22.15
N THR A 80 61.36 25.34 -22.53
CA THR A 80 61.07 25.88 -23.87
C THR A 80 60.02 25.29 -24.83
N SER A 81 59.32 26.27 -25.42
CA SER A 81 58.76 26.32 -26.78
C SER A 81 57.26 26.08 -26.94
N SER A 82 56.57 27.21 -27.10
CA SER A 82 55.49 27.44 -28.05
C SER A 82 55.51 26.49 -29.26
N ASN A 83 54.40 25.81 -29.53
CA ASN A 83 53.84 25.80 -30.89
C ASN A 83 52.38 25.34 -30.93
N ASP A 84 51.67 26.03 -31.80
CA ASP A 84 50.35 25.77 -32.33
C ASP A 84 50.27 24.40 -33.03
N SER A 85 49.17 23.65 -32.86
CA SER A 85 48.59 22.75 -33.87
C SER A 85 47.58 21.74 -33.27
N SER A 86 46.32 21.93 -33.68
CA SER A 86 45.39 20.88 -34.12
C SER A 86 45.89 19.43 -34.00
N SER A 87 45.26 18.65 -33.13
CA SER A 87 45.21 17.19 -33.32
C SER A 87 43.85 16.60 -32.90
N PHE A 88 43.31 15.85 -33.85
CA PHE A 88 42.13 15.00 -33.75
C PHE A 88 42.20 14.08 -32.54
N ILE A 89 41.11 14.04 -31.76
CA ILE A 89 40.86 13.00 -30.76
C ILE A 89 40.61 11.68 -31.51
N ARG A 90 41.66 10.86 -31.64
CA ARG A 90 41.57 9.49 -32.12
C ARG A 90 41.27 8.59 -30.93
N VAL A 91 40.01 8.18 -30.81
CA VAL A 91 39.56 7.19 -29.83
C VAL A 91 40.23 5.84 -30.14
N PRO A 92 40.93 5.19 -29.21
CA PRO A 92 41.51 3.88 -29.42
C PRO A 92 40.42 2.79 -29.42
N PRO A 93 40.54 1.73 -30.24
CA PRO A 93 39.62 0.60 -30.20
C PRO A 93 39.84 -0.22 -28.91
N PRO A 94 38.77 -0.74 -28.29
CA PRO A 94 38.90 -1.62 -27.14
C PRO A 94 39.37 -3.01 -27.59
N SER A 95 40.65 -3.30 -27.37
CA SER A 95 41.23 -4.63 -27.49
C SER A 95 41.12 -5.37 -26.17
N HIS A 96 40.05 -6.12 -25.94
CA HIS A 96 40.05 -7.19 -24.92
C HIS A 96 39.17 -8.37 -25.35
N SER A 97 39.76 -9.26 -26.13
CA SER A 97 39.38 -10.67 -26.19
C SER A 97 39.85 -11.33 -24.89
N GLY A 98 39.01 -11.25 -23.85
CA GLY A 98 39.15 -12.01 -22.62
C GLY A 98 38.01 -13.01 -22.50
N LEU A 99 38.21 -14.23 -23.00
CA LEU A 99 37.36 -15.39 -22.72
C LEU A 99 37.44 -15.70 -21.21
N MET A 100 36.65 -14.99 -20.41
CA MET A 100 36.35 -15.36 -19.05
C MET A 100 35.40 -16.56 -19.10
N SER A 101 35.98 -17.75 -18.94
CA SER A 101 35.27 -19.00 -18.68
C SER A 101 34.47 -18.83 -17.38
N PHE A 102 33.16 -18.62 -17.52
CA PHE A 102 32.27 -18.60 -16.37
C PHE A 102 32.18 -20.02 -15.80
N PRO A 103 32.38 -20.22 -14.49
CA PRO A 103 32.15 -21.52 -13.87
C PRO A 103 30.68 -21.93 -14.09
N PRO A 104 30.40 -23.25 -14.25
CA PRO A 104 29.05 -23.74 -14.46
C PRO A 104 28.14 -23.23 -13.33
N ARG A 105 27.12 -22.46 -13.73
CA ARG A 105 26.11 -21.91 -12.85
C ARG A 105 25.44 -23.08 -12.13
N ALA A 106 25.75 -23.23 -10.84
CA ALA A 106 25.12 -24.23 -9.99
C ALA A 106 23.60 -24.09 -10.13
N VAL A 107 22.97 -25.17 -10.59
CA VAL A 107 21.51 -25.29 -10.68
C VAL A 107 20.96 -24.92 -9.31
N SER A 108 20.23 -23.81 -9.23
CA SER A 108 19.62 -23.37 -7.97
C SER A 108 18.81 -24.53 -7.42
N PRO A 109 18.99 -24.89 -6.14
CA PRO A 109 18.32 -26.05 -5.56
C PRO A 109 16.83 -25.90 -5.77
N ALA A 110 16.21 -26.94 -6.34
CA ALA A 110 14.77 -27.01 -6.57
C ALA A 110 14.06 -26.56 -5.28
N PHE A 111 13.30 -25.47 -5.39
CA PHE A 111 12.57 -24.87 -4.28
C PHE A 111 11.57 -25.92 -3.77
N ARG A 112 11.97 -26.73 -2.78
CA ARG A 112 11.04 -27.65 -2.12
C ARG A 112 10.04 -26.78 -1.38
N PRO A 113 8.75 -26.79 -1.75
CA PRO A 113 7.74 -26.01 -1.05
C PRO A 113 7.75 -26.46 0.42
N SER A 114 8.04 -25.54 1.33
CA SER A 114 7.99 -25.82 2.76
C SER A 114 6.56 -26.30 3.10
N PRO A 115 6.39 -27.41 3.83
CA PRO A 115 5.06 -27.92 4.23
C PRO A 115 4.24 -26.94 5.08
N SER A 116 4.85 -25.81 5.48
CA SER A 116 4.19 -24.68 6.16
C SER A 116 3.20 -23.90 5.28
N ASN A 117 3.17 -24.12 3.96
CA ASN A 117 2.35 -23.28 3.06
C ASN A 117 0.87 -23.70 2.95
N ASN A 118 0.44 -24.74 3.68
CA ASN A 118 -0.95 -25.20 3.73
C ASN A 118 -1.65 -24.77 5.04
N ARG A 119 -1.46 -23.51 5.43
CA ARG A 119 -2.15 -22.93 6.59
C ARG A 119 -3.65 -22.90 6.30
N TYR A 120 -4.47 -23.38 7.24
CA TYR A 120 -5.93 -23.50 7.11
C TYR A 120 -6.46 -24.52 6.09
N GLY A 121 -5.59 -25.37 5.54
CA GLY A 121 -5.96 -26.28 4.46
C GLY A 121 -6.21 -25.57 3.13
N ILE A 122 -5.70 -24.35 2.97
CA ILE A 122 -5.72 -23.59 1.72
C ILE A 122 -4.32 -23.67 1.10
N PRO A 123 -4.16 -24.32 -0.08
CA PRO A 123 -2.88 -24.39 -0.76
C PRO A 123 -2.32 -23.00 -1.03
N ASN A 124 -1.04 -22.79 -0.74
CA ASN A 124 -0.34 -21.54 -1.05
C ASN A 124 -0.99 -20.27 -0.46
N TYR A 125 -1.59 -20.37 0.74
CA TYR A 125 -2.28 -19.24 1.38
C TYR A 125 -1.39 -17.99 1.56
N LEU A 126 -0.09 -18.18 1.83
CA LEU A 126 0.86 -17.07 1.99
C LEU A 126 1.51 -16.63 0.67
N SER A 127 1.13 -17.24 -0.46
CA SER A 127 1.65 -16.85 -1.77
C SER A 127 1.19 -15.46 -2.17
N VAL A 128 2.12 -14.68 -2.71
CA VAL A 128 1.86 -13.39 -3.36
C VAL A 128 1.14 -13.59 -4.69
N PHE A 129 1.33 -14.75 -5.32
CA PHE A 129 0.72 -15.09 -6.60
C PHE A 129 -0.63 -15.79 -6.41
N ARG A 130 -1.57 -15.45 -7.30
CA ARG A 130 -2.86 -16.12 -7.43
C ARG A 130 -2.66 -17.60 -7.76
N SER A 131 -3.37 -18.47 -7.06
CA SER A 131 -3.48 -19.89 -7.38
C SER A 131 -4.96 -20.24 -7.58
N CYS A 132 -5.28 -20.94 -8.68
CA CYS A 132 -6.63 -21.40 -8.97
C CYS A 132 -7.15 -22.37 -7.89
N GLU A 133 -6.26 -23.23 -7.36
CA GLU A 133 -6.58 -24.16 -6.28
C GLU A 133 -6.90 -23.40 -4.98
N ALA A 134 -6.09 -22.40 -4.63
CA ALA A 134 -6.32 -21.56 -3.46
C ALA A 134 -7.66 -20.81 -3.58
N GLU A 135 -7.96 -20.27 -4.76
CA GLU A 135 -9.22 -19.55 -5.02
C GLU A 135 -10.43 -20.46 -4.84
N THR A 136 -10.40 -21.65 -5.44
CA THR A 136 -11.49 -22.63 -5.33
C THR A 136 -11.70 -23.03 -3.87
N ALA A 137 -10.63 -23.36 -3.16
CA ALA A 137 -10.69 -23.74 -1.74
C ALA A 137 -11.24 -22.60 -0.86
N LEU A 138 -10.88 -21.35 -1.15
CA LEU A 138 -11.42 -20.18 -0.44
C LEU A 138 -12.90 -19.96 -0.73
N LYS A 139 -13.34 -20.07 -1.98
CA LYS A 139 -14.76 -19.94 -2.34
C LYS A 139 -15.60 -21.02 -1.67
N GLU A 140 -15.14 -22.27 -1.68
CA GLU A 140 -15.81 -23.37 -0.97
C GLU A 140 -15.89 -23.13 0.54
N LEU A 141 -14.80 -22.64 1.14
CA LEU A 141 -14.77 -22.31 2.57
C LEU A 141 -15.73 -21.16 2.90
N MET A 142 -15.78 -20.13 2.07
CA MET A 142 -16.73 -19.03 2.21
C MET A 142 -18.18 -19.53 2.08
N GLU A 143 -18.45 -20.41 1.12
CA GLU A 143 -19.79 -20.95 0.92
C GLU A 143 -20.26 -21.79 2.11
N LYS A 144 -19.39 -22.67 2.64
CA LYS A 144 -19.66 -23.40 3.88
C LYS A 144 -19.93 -22.47 5.06
N ALA A 145 -19.15 -21.40 5.18
CA ALA A 145 -19.34 -20.41 6.22
C ALA A 145 -20.65 -19.61 6.07
N ARG A 146 -21.13 -19.37 4.84
CA ARG A 146 -22.45 -18.78 4.56
C ARG A 146 -23.59 -19.73 4.93
N SER A 147 -23.40 -21.03 4.69
CA SER A 147 -24.31 -22.09 5.14
C SER A 147 -24.23 -22.36 6.66
N MET A 148 -23.69 -21.42 7.43
CA MET A 148 -23.59 -21.47 8.89
C MET A 148 -22.78 -22.66 9.45
N ASP A 149 -21.85 -23.23 8.66
CA ASP A 149 -20.86 -24.18 9.20
C ASP A 149 -19.94 -23.47 10.19
N ALA A 150 -20.07 -23.81 11.47
CA ALA A 150 -19.34 -23.18 12.57
C ALA A 150 -17.81 -23.27 12.41
N ARG A 151 -17.28 -24.36 11.85
CA ARG A 151 -15.83 -24.54 11.65
C ARG A 151 -15.34 -23.67 10.50
N ALA A 152 -16.06 -23.68 9.38
CA ALA A 152 -15.73 -22.84 8.23
C ALA A 152 -15.78 -21.35 8.60
N LEU A 153 -16.82 -20.94 9.33
CA LEU A 153 -16.99 -19.57 9.79
C LEU A 153 -15.86 -19.12 10.73
N THR A 154 -15.51 -19.96 11.71
CA THR A 154 -14.40 -19.67 12.64
C THR A 154 -13.09 -19.50 11.88
N ARG A 155 -12.85 -20.35 10.88
CA ARG A 155 -11.65 -20.31 10.04
C ARG A 155 -11.61 -19.03 9.21
N ILE A 156 -12.68 -18.69 8.51
CA ILE A 156 -12.80 -17.43 7.75
C ILE A 156 -12.59 -16.21 8.65
N LYS A 157 -13.20 -16.16 9.83
CA LYS A 157 -13.02 -15.05 10.78
C LYS A 157 -11.56 -14.93 11.25
N SER A 158 -10.90 -16.06 11.50
CA SER A 158 -9.47 -16.11 11.84
C SER A 158 -8.60 -15.56 10.70
N MET A 159 -8.86 -15.99 9.47
CA MET A 159 -8.14 -15.53 8.28
C MET A 159 -8.38 -14.04 8.00
N CYS A 160 -9.61 -13.54 8.15
CA CYS A 160 -9.90 -12.10 8.08
C CYS A 160 -9.12 -11.30 9.12
N ARG A 161 -9.07 -11.79 10.37
CA ARG A 161 -8.32 -11.13 11.45
C ARG A 161 -6.82 -11.06 11.13
N GLU A 162 -6.25 -12.17 10.67
CA GLU A 162 -4.85 -12.23 10.22
C GLU A 162 -4.60 -11.27 9.04
N ALA A 163 -5.48 -11.28 8.04
CA ALA A 163 -5.41 -10.38 6.89
C ALA A 163 -5.48 -8.91 7.32
N HIS A 164 -6.34 -8.54 8.27
CA HIS A 164 -6.40 -7.18 8.82
C HIS A 164 -5.15 -6.79 9.61
N ALA A 165 -4.52 -7.73 10.31
CA ALA A 165 -3.27 -7.50 11.04
C ALA A 165 -2.05 -7.40 10.12
N THR A 166 -2.14 -7.92 8.90
CA THR A 166 -1.03 -7.90 7.93
C THR A 166 -0.94 -6.51 7.28
N PRO A 167 0.24 -5.86 7.29
CA PRO A 167 0.47 -4.61 6.56
C PRO A 167 0.07 -4.72 5.10
N ARG A 168 -0.44 -3.63 4.52
CA ARG A 168 -1.03 -3.64 3.17
C ARG A 168 -0.06 -4.21 2.12
N ASP A 169 1.21 -3.83 2.19
CA ASP A 169 2.23 -4.19 1.20
C ASP A 169 2.78 -5.62 1.40
N SER A 170 2.41 -6.26 2.52
CA SER A 170 2.82 -7.62 2.88
C SER A 170 1.68 -8.63 2.78
N LYS A 171 0.48 -8.20 2.35
CA LYS A 171 -0.67 -9.10 2.22
C LYS A 171 -0.46 -10.12 1.11
N SER A 172 -0.73 -11.38 1.40
CA SER A 172 -0.80 -12.41 0.39
C SER A 172 -1.99 -12.18 -0.55
N TRP A 173 -1.98 -12.86 -1.71
CA TRP A 173 -3.12 -12.83 -2.62
C TRP A 173 -4.40 -13.33 -1.93
N ALA A 174 -4.32 -14.43 -1.18
CA ALA A 174 -5.45 -15.02 -0.48
C ALA A 174 -6.02 -14.12 0.62
N GLN A 175 -5.15 -13.45 1.38
CA GLN A 175 -5.57 -12.46 2.38
C GLN A 175 -6.32 -11.30 1.72
N SER A 176 -5.79 -10.79 0.60
CA SER A 176 -6.45 -9.72 -0.16
C SER A 176 -7.80 -10.19 -0.73
N PHE A 177 -7.86 -11.41 -1.27
CA PHE A 177 -9.07 -12.03 -1.81
C PHE A 177 -10.16 -12.23 -0.75
N ILE A 178 -9.79 -12.70 0.46
CA ILE A 178 -10.77 -12.86 1.54
C ILE A 178 -11.34 -11.51 1.96
N LEU A 179 -10.49 -10.49 2.11
CA LEU A 179 -10.95 -9.15 2.46
C LEU A 179 -11.85 -8.53 1.37
N SER A 180 -11.67 -8.88 0.10
CA SER A 180 -12.50 -8.38 -1.00
C SER A 180 -13.82 -9.14 -1.13
N GLU A 181 -13.80 -10.47 -1.02
CA GLU A 181 -14.95 -11.34 -1.32
C GLU A 181 -15.79 -11.73 -0.10
N TRP A 182 -15.19 -11.85 1.10
CA TRP A 182 -15.94 -12.26 2.28
C TRP A 182 -16.89 -11.16 2.75
N ARG A 183 -18.13 -11.52 3.02
CA ARG A 183 -19.14 -10.68 3.68
C ARG A 183 -19.72 -11.49 4.83
N ASN A 184 -19.84 -10.86 6.00
CA ASN A 184 -20.47 -11.53 7.14
C ASN A 184 -21.95 -11.76 6.80
N PRO A 185 -22.45 -13.01 6.88
CA PRO A 185 -23.86 -13.29 6.67
C PRO A 185 -24.73 -12.41 7.59
N PRO A 186 -25.88 -11.91 7.11
CA PRO A 186 -26.75 -11.04 7.90
C PRO A 186 -27.19 -11.69 9.23
N GLU A 187 -27.31 -13.02 9.27
CA GLU A 187 -27.64 -13.82 10.45
C GLU A 187 -26.56 -13.78 11.54
N LEU A 188 -25.32 -13.48 11.14
CA LEU A 188 -24.13 -13.42 12.01
C LEU A 188 -23.65 -12.00 12.26
N ALA A 189 -24.31 -11.01 11.67
CA ALA A 189 -24.14 -9.65 12.12
C ALA A 189 -24.53 -9.66 13.61
N PRO A 190 -23.65 -9.19 14.52
CA PRO A 190 -24.05 -9.08 15.91
C PRO A 190 -25.37 -8.32 15.95
N PRO A 191 -26.37 -8.76 16.75
CA PRO A 191 -27.58 -7.98 16.96
C PRO A 191 -27.07 -6.59 17.32
N ASN A 192 -27.32 -5.67 16.40
CA ASN A 192 -26.56 -4.45 16.32
C ASN A 192 -26.74 -3.78 17.69
N ILE A 193 -25.65 -3.53 18.43
CA ILE A 193 -25.75 -2.67 19.62
C ILE A 193 -26.21 -1.26 19.19
N ARG A 194 -26.15 -0.98 17.88
CA ARG A 194 -26.79 0.16 17.23
C ARG A 194 -28.28 -0.12 17.02
N ASP A 195 -29.07 0.93 17.22
CA ASP A 195 -30.50 1.01 16.99
C ASP A 195 -31.02 -0.03 15.97
N PRO A 196 -31.86 -1.01 16.38
CA PRO A 196 -32.37 -2.07 15.50
C PRO A 196 -33.19 -1.55 14.32
N THR A 197 -33.49 -0.24 14.30
CA THR A 197 -34.12 0.43 13.16
C THR A 197 -33.15 0.77 12.02
N GLN A 198 -31.83 0.71 12.23
CA GLN A 198 -30.87 1.05 11.18
C GLN A 198 -30.64 -0.12 10.20
N PRO A 199 -30.89 0.07 8.89
CA PRO A 199 -30.67 -0.98 7.89
C PRO A 199 -29.18 -1.32 7.77
N VAL A 200 -28.88 -2.62 7.80
CA VAL A 200 -27.53 -3.13 7.50
C VAL A 200 -27.34 -3.12 5.99
N LEU A 201 -26.77 -2.05 5.47
CA LEU A 201 -26.45 -1.95 4.04
C LEU A 201 -25.17 -2.75 3.72
N PRO A 202 -25.18 -3.59 2.68
CA PRO A 202 -23.96 -4.25 2.22
C PRO A 202 -22.96 -3.21 1.70
N ASN A 203 -21.66 -3.50 1.83
CA ASN A 203 -20.61 -2.63 1.29
C ASN A 203 -20.71 -2.55 -0.25
N PRO A 204 -20.89 -1.34 -0.83
CA PRO A 204 -21.07 -1.17 -2.26
C PRO A 204 -19.86 -1.65 -3.08
N ARG A 205 -20.13 -2.12 -4.29
CA ARG A 205 -19.16 -2.52 -5.31
C ARG A 205 -18.75 -1.32 -6.17
N MET A 206 -17.63 -1.46 -6.88
CA MET A 206 -17.10 -0.43 -7.78
C MET A 206 -18.08 -0.01 -8.90
N GLY A 207 -18.95 -0.92 -9.34
CA GLY A 207 -19.97 -0.67 -10.36
C GLY A 207 -21.31 -0.20 -9.82
N ASP A 208 -21.48 -0.14 -8.49
CA ASP A 208 -22.73 0.31 -7.90
C ASP A 208 -22.91 1.83 -8.07
N SER A 209 -24.16 2.27 -8.03
CA SER A 209 -24.52 3.68 -8.22
C SER A 209 -23.88 4.61 -7.18
N PHE A 210 -23.75 5.88 -7.53
CA PHE A 210 -23.27 6.90 -6.58
C PHE A 210 -24.17 6.97 -5.33
N GLU A 211 -25.48 6.82 -5.52
CA GLU A 211 -26.49 6.85 -4.47
C GLU A 211 -26.26 5.73 -3.46
N SER A 212 -25.96 4.51 -3.91
CA SER A 212 -25.61 3.38 -3.03
C SER A 212 -24.37 3.67 -2.18
N TRP A 213 -23.35 4.29 -2.76
CA TRP A 213 -22.15 4.73 -2.02
C TRP A 213 -22.46 5.82 -1.01
N PHE A 214 -23.27 6.81 -1.39
CA PHE A 214 -23.67 7.91 -0.51
C PHE A 214 -24.49 7.43 0.69
N GLU A 215 -25.45 6.54 0.46
CA GLU A 215 -26.28 5.93 1.50
C GLU A 215 -25.41 5.11 2.46
N TYR A 216 -24.56 4.24 1.92
CA TYR A 216 -23.65 3.42 2.72
C TYR A 216 -22.76 4.27 3.63
N TYR A 217 -22.12 5.31 3.10
CA TYR A 217 -21.23 6.16 3.89
C TYR A 217 -21.96 7.14 4.82
N SER A 218 -23.24 7.41 4.59
CA SER A 218 -24.09 8.14 5.54
C SER A 218 -24.30 7.35 6.83
N ILE A 219 -24.41 6.02 6.72
CA ILE A 219 -24.51 5.12 7.87
C ILE A 219 -23.12 4.80 8.45
N HIS A 220 -22.13 4.56 7.59
CA HIS A 220 -20.79 4.11 7.95
C HIS A 220 -19.75 5.24 7.85
N SER A 221 -19.98 6.33 8.59
CA SER A 221 -19.18 7.54 8.47
C SER A 221 -17.70 7.39 8.87
N SER A 222 -17.34 6.34 9.63
CA SER A 222 -15.95 5.98 9.96
C SER A 222 -15.20 5.33 8.78
N CYS A 223 -15.92 4.86 7.77
CA CYS A 223 -15.37 4.20 6.59
C CYS A 223 -15.16 5.16 5.41
N LEU A 224 -15.34 6.47 5.63
CA LEU A 224 -15.25 7.47 4.57
C LEU A 224 -13.90 7.41 3.85
N PRO A 225 -13.89 7.54 2.51
CA PRO A 225 -12.64 7.62 1.76
C PRO A 225 -11.87 8.88 2.17
N ARG A 226 -10.54 8.78 2.15
CA ARG A 226 -9.68 9.95 2.35
C ARG A 226 -10.04 11.07 1.36
N GLY A 227 -10.03 12.31 1.85
CA GLY A 227 -10.41 13.50 1.10
C GLY A 227 -11.91 13.77 1.01
N VAL A 228 -12.78 12.88 1.51
CA VAL A 228 -14.23 13.12 1.55
C VAL A 228 -14.60 13.81 2.86
N ARG A 229 -14.99 15.08 2.77
CA ARG A 229 -15.48 15.85 3.93
C ARG A 229 -16.86 15.39 4.39
N LYS A 230 -17.24 15.82 5.59
CA LYS A 230 -18.61 15.70 6.10
C LYS A 230 -19.34 17.05 5.99
N ASP A 231 -20.63 17.00 5.67
CA ASP A 231 -21.52 18.15 5.74
C ASP A 231 -21.94 18.46 7.20
N ALA A 232 -22.80 19.46 7.37
CA ALA A 232 -23.30 19.89 8.68
C ALA A 232 -24.12 18.81 9.39
N GLN A 233 -24.67 17.84 8.66
CA GLN A 233 -25.44 16.71 9.16
C GLN A 233 -24.55 15.48 9.43
N GLY A 234 -23.23 15.59 9.27
CA GLY A 234 -22.29 14.50 9.43
C GLY A 234 -22.31 13.49 8.27
N LYS A 235 -23.04 13.76 7.19
CA LYS A 235 -23.12 12.92 5.99
C LYS A 235 -21.95 13.23 5.04
N PRO A 236 -21.63 12.34 4.09
CA PRO A 236 -20.55 12.57 3.14
C PRO A 236 -20.84 13.79 2.27
N TRP A 237 -19.89 14.68 2.06
CA TRP A 237 -20.09 15.79 1.14
C TRP A 237 -20.12 15.26 -0.30
N LYS A 238 -21.26 15.40 -0.98
CA LYS A 238 -21.55 14.76 -2.28
C LYS A 238 -20.48 15.04 -3.37
N PRO A 239 -19.99 16.27 -3.56
CA PRO A 239 -18.96 16.55 -4.57
C PRO A 239 -17.67 15.78 -4.32
N ASP A 240 -17.14 15.83 -3.09
CA ASP A 240 -15.92 15.09 -2.75
C ASP A 240 -16.13 13.57 -2.91
N LEU A 241 -17.30 13.03 -2.56
CA LEU A 241 -17.59 11.61 -2.73
C LEU A 241 -17.63 11.23 -4.22
N ARG A 242 -18.25 12.04 -5.07
CA ARG A 242 -18.29 11.83 -6.52
C ARG A 242 -16.88 11.84 -7.11
N ALA A 243 -16.08 12.84 -6.75
CA ALA A 243 -14.67 12.94 -7.13
C ALA A 243 -13.88 11.71 -6.67
N SER A 244 -14.07 11.27 -5.42
CA SER A 244 -13.43 10.07 -4.88
C SER A 244 -13.79 8.80 -5.66
N ARG A 245 -15.06 8.63 -6.06
CA ARG A 245 -15.50 7.48 -6.87
C ARG A 245 -14.94 7.53 -8.28
N LEU A 246 -14.99 8.69 -8.92
CA LEU A 246 -14.41 8.91 -10.24
C LEU A 246 -12.91 8.60 -10.24
N ALA A 247 -12.16 9.15 -9.29
CA ALA A 247 -10.74 8.87 -9.10
C ALA A 247 -10.48 7.37 -8.86
N ALA A 248 -11.35 6.68 -8.10
CA ALA A 248 -11.21 5.25 -7.86
C ALA A 248 -11.42 4.40 -9.13
N GLN A 249 -12.31 4.80 -10.03
CA GLN A 249 -12.54 4.13 -11.32
C GLN A 249 -11.37 4.27 -12.29
N LEU A 250 -10.61 5.38 -12.21
CA LEU A 250 -9.43 5.62 -13.05
C LEU A 250 -8.20 4.78 -12.64
N ARG A 251 -8.15 4.31 -11.39
CA ARG A 251 -7.00 3.57 -10.87
C ARG A 251 -6.78 2.26 -11.64
N PRO A 252 -5.52 1.79 -11.77
CA PRO A 252 -5.27 0.46 -12.31
C PRO A 252 -6.04 -0.60 -11.54
N LEU A 253 -6.27 -1.76 -12.16
CA LEU A 253 -6.97 -2.89 -11.53
C LEU A 253 -6.19 -3.44 -10.33
N GLN A 254 -6.88 -4.13 -9.41
CA GLN A 254 -6.20 -4.75 -8.25
C GLN A 254 -5.20 -5.82 -8.66
N THR A 255 -5.36 -6.38 -9.85
CA THR A 255 -4.45 -7.34 -10.48
C THR A 255 -3.19 -6.70 -11.08
N SER A 256 -3.16 -5.37 -11.25
CA SER A 256 -1.99 -4.65 -11.74
C SER A 256 -0.87 -4.64 -10.68
N PRO A 257 0.42 -4.60 -11.08
CA PRO A 257 1.53 -4.52 -10.13
C PRO A 257 1.34 -3.40 -9.10
N THR A 258 1.68 -3.66 -7.84
CA THR A 258 1.54 -2.70 -6.74
C THR A 258 2.28 -1.40 -7.03
N VAL A 259 3.46 -1.47 -7.66
CA VAL A 259 4.27 -0.30 -8.06
C VAL A 259 3.47 0.62 -8.99
N THR A 260 2.94 0.08 -10.10
CA THR A 260 2.11 0.82 -11.07
C THR A 260 0.90 1.49 -10.41
N ARG A 261 0.23 0.78 -9.49
CA ARG A 261 -0.90 1.35 -8.73
C ARG A 261 -0.47 2.50 -7.82
N THR A 262 0.67 2.38 -7.17
CA THR A 262 1.19 3.41 -6.27
C THR A 262 1.64 4.63 -7.04
N GLU A 263 2.41 4.46 -8.12
CA GLU A 263 2.87 5.53 -9.00
C GLU A 263 1.68 6.28 -9.64
N PHE A 264 0.72 5.56 -10.21
CA PHE A 264 -0.48 6.18 -10.81
C PHE A 264 -1.23 7.04 -9.79
N ASN A 265 -1.45 6.51 -8.57
CA ASN A 265 -2.15 7.26 -7.53
C ASN A 265 -1.34 8.48 -7.08
N TYR A 266 -0.02 8.36 -6.99
CA TYR A 266 0.86 9.46 -6.66
C TYR A 266 0.73 10.59 -7.69
N TYR A 267 0.93 10.29 -8.98
CA TYR A 267 0.87 11.28 -10.05
C TYR A 267 -0.53 11.87 -10.25
N LEU A 268 -1.60 11.07 -10.06
CA LEU A 268 -2.98 11.58 -10.11
C LEU A 268 -3.22 12.63 -9.00
N ILE A 269 -2.80 12.34 -7.77
CA ILE A 269 -2.97 13.27 -6.64
C ILE A 269 -2.01 14.47 -6.77
N GLU A 270 -0.82 14.27 -7.32
CA GLU A 270 0.13 15.35 -7.62
C GLU A 270 -0.47 16.33 -8.62
N LEU A 271 -0.87 15.83 -9.81
CA LEU A 271 -1.49 16.59 -10.89
C LEU A 271 -2.72 17.37 -10.41
N LEU A 272 -3.62 16.72 -9.69
CA LEU A 272 -4.86 17.33 -9.22
C LEU A 272 -4.65 18.29 -8.05
N GLY A 273 -3.50 18.24 -7.38
CA GLY A 273 -3.25 19.05 -6.20
C GLY A 273 -2.65 20.43 -6.49
N THR A 274 -2.50 20.78 -7.77
CA THR A 274 -2.14 22.11 -8.23
C THR A 274 -3.20 22.55 -9.24
N SER A 275 -3.98 23.58 -8.90
CA SER A 275 -5.12 23.99 -9.73
C SER A 275 -4.72 24.39 -11.15
N GLY A 276 -5.43 23.85 -12.14
CA GLY A 276 -5.24 24.14 -13.55
C GLY A 276 -4.11 23.37 -14.24
N ASP A 277 -3.36 22.51 -13.53
CA ASP A 277 -2.25 21.75 -14.10
C ASP A 277 -2.71 20.77 -15.18
N TYR A 278 -3.85 20.12 -14.97
CA TYR A 278 -4.47 19.27 -15.99
C TYR A 278 -4.77 20.05 -17.27
N HIS A 279 -5.44 21.20 -17.16
CA HIS A 279 -5.76 22.06 -18.30
C HIS A 279 -4.49 22.52 -19.03
N ARG A 280 -3.46 22.93 -18.28
CA ARG A 280 -2.18 23.36 -18.85
C ARG A 280 -1.49 22.22 -19.60
N MET A 281 -1.50 21.00 -19.05
CA MET A 281 -0.88 19.84 -19.69
C MET A 281 -1.64 19.37 -20.93
N VAL A 282 -2.98 19.34 -20.89
CA VAL A 282 -3.83 19.03 -22.05
C VAL A 282 -3.58 20.03 -23.17
N SER A 283 -3.60 21.34 -22.85
CA SER A 283 -3.41 22.42 -23.84
C SER A 283 -2.02 22.40 -24.45
N ARG A 284 -0.98 22.31 -23.61
CA ARG A 284 0.43 22.29 -24.05
C ARG A 284 0.74 21.11 -24.97
N ARG A 285 0.09 19.97 -24.78
CA ARG A 285 0.30 18.75 -25.56
C ARG A 285 -0.69 18.58 -26.72
N GLY A 286 -1.65 19.50 -26.88
CA GLY A 286 -2.70 19.38 -27.89
C GLY A 286 -3.55 18.11 -27.74
N LEU A 287 -3.75 17.65 -26.49
CA LEU A 287 -4.54 16.44 -26.25
C LEU A 287 -6.02 16.71 -26.48
N ARG A 288 -6.68 15.80 -27.21
CA ARG A 288 -8.13 15.84 -27.39
C ARG A 288 -8.81 15.07 -26.27
N ILE A 289 -9.64 15.74 -25.48
CA ILE A 289 -10.48 15.09 -24.46
C ILE A 289 -11.60 14.32 -25.17
N ALA A 290 -11.83 13.08 -24.76
CA ALA A 290 -12.93 12.27 -25.28
C ALA A 290 -14.28 12.92 -24.95
N THR A 291 -15.22 12.92 -25.90
CA THR A 291 -16.51 13.62 -25.76
C THR A 291 -17.44 12.98 -24.74
N LYS A 292 -17.29 11.68 -24.48
CA LYS A 292 -18.12 10.92 -23.55
C LYS A 292 -17.30 10.51 -22.33
N LEU A 293 -17.79 10.89 -21.15
CA LEU A 293 -17.25 10.42 -19.87
C LEU A 293 -17.42 8.89 -19.78
N SER A 294 -16.30 8.18 -19.82
CA SER A 294 -16.22 6.71 -19.76
C SER A 294 -15.02 6.28 -18.91
N PRO A 295 -15.11 6.48 -17.57
CA PRO A 295 -14.02 6.15 -16.67
C PRO A 295 -13.71 4.66 -16.72
N ARG A 296 -12.43 4.33 -16.92
CA ARG A 296 -11.94 2.96 -16.89
C ARG A 296 -10.61 2.87 -16.16
N PRO A 297 -10.26 1.69 -15.62
CA PRO A 297 -8.97 1.48 -14.99
C PRO A 297 -7.83 1.79 -15.94
N TYR A 298 -6.76 2.39 -15.43
CA TYR A 298 -5.52 2.57 -16.19
C TYR A 298 -4.88 1.21 -16.54
N ASP A 299 -4.62 1.01 -17.82
CA ASP A 299 -4.03 -0.17 -18.44
C ASP A 299 -2.74 0.15 -19.22
N GLY A 300 -2.18 1.35 -19.03
CA GLY A 300 -0.98 1.82 -19.71
C GLY A 300 0.34 1.24 -19.15
N PRO A 301 1.48 1.71 -19.69
CA PRO A 301 2.80 1.18 -19.36
C PRO A 301 3.23 1.48 -17.91
N SER A 302 4.25 0.74 -17.47
CA SER A 302 4.99 0.94 -16.22
C SER A 302 6.48 1.13 -16.57
N PRO A 303 7.21 2.09 -15.95
CA PRO A 303 6.77 3.00 -14.88
C PRO A 303 5.72 4.01 -15.35
N VAL A 304 4.83 4.41 -14.46
CA VAL A 304 3.78 5.40 -14.77
C VAL A 304 4.39 6.80 -14.71
N THR A 305 4.04 7.68 -15.65
CA THR A 305 4.41 9.10 -15.62
C THR A 305 3.19 10.01 -15.43
N ILE A 306 3.40 11.28 -15.07
CA ILE A 306 2.31 12.26 -14.97
C ILE A 306 1.62 12.47 -16.33
N GLU A 307 2.38 12.39 -17.41
CA GLU A 307 1.88 12.38 -18.78
C GLU A 307 0.89 11.27 -19.07
N ASP A 308 1.21 10.05 -18.65
CA ASP A 308 0.34 8.89 -18.86
C ASP A 308 -0.98 9.08 -18.12
N VAL A 309 -0.95 9.67 -16.92
CA VAL A 309 -2.15 10.01 -16.16
C VAL A 309 -3.00 11.06 -16.88
N VAL A 310 -2.39 12.14 -17.38
CA VAL A 310 -3.13 13.18 -18.14
C VAL A 310 -3.75 12.61 -19.40
N LEU A 311 -2.99 11.82 -20.16
CA LEU A 311 -3.47 11.16 -21.38
C LEU A 311 -4.63 10.21 -21.06
N HIS A 312 -4.50 9.40 -20.01
CA HIS A 312 -5.55 8.49 -19.57
C HIS A 312 -6.83 9.23 -19.15
N MET A 313 -6.71 10.30 -18.36
CA MET A 313 -7.84 11.14 -17.97
C MET A 313 -8.55 11.74 -19.19
N ALA A 314 -7.79 12.28 -20.16
CA ALA A 314 -8.35 12.81 -21.40
C ALA A 314 -9.08 11.72 -22.21
N ASN A 315 -8.50 10.52 -22.31
CA ASN A 315 -9.09 9.36 -22.99
C ASN A 315 -10.33 8.79 -22.28
N CYS A 316 -10.49 9.05 -20.98
CA CYS A 316 -11.69 8.72 -20.21
C CYS A 316 -12.78 9.80 -20.30
N GLY A 317 -12.50 10.92 -20.99
CA GLY A 317 -13.43 12.04 -21.12
C GLY A 317 -13.55 12.89 -19.86
N ILE A 318 -12.50 12.92 -19.03
CA ILE A 318 -12.44 13.83 -17.87
C ILE A 318 -12.21 15.24 -18.39
N THR A 319 -13.17 16.14 -18.22
CA THR A 319 -13.06 17.50 -18.74
C THR A 319 -12.26 18.40 -17.80
N VAL A 320 -11.88 19.57 -18.30
CA VAL A 320 -11.22 20.62 -17.50
C VAL A 320 -12.16 21.10 -16.39
N GLU A 321 -13.45 21.22 -16.69
CA GLU A 321 -14.49 21.63 -15.76
C GLU A 321 -14.67 20.58 -14.66
N THR A 322 -14.81 19.29 -15.01
CA THR A 322 -14.87 18.20 -14.01
C THR A 322 -13.63 18.18 -13.12
N THR A 323 -12.46 18.46 -13.71
CA THR A 323 -11.22 18.50 -12.94
C THR A 323 -11.22 19.65 -11.93
N ARG A 324 -11.50 20.87 -12.41
CA ARG A 324 -11.52 22.10 -11.61
C ARG A 324 -12.60 22.07 -10.53
N ASP A 325 -13.80 21.64 -10.88
CA ASP A 325 -14.98 21.81 -10.02
C ASP A 325 -15.14 20.65 -9.02
N ASP A 326 -14.71 19.43 -9.38
CA ASP A 326 -14.85 18.24 -8.53
C ASP A 326 -13.51 17.66 -8.03
N LEU A 327 -12.57 17.36 -8.94
CA LEU A 327 -11.38 16.56 -8.61
C LEU A 327 -10.29 17.35 -7.85
N GLU A 328 -10.00 18.59 -8.24
CA GLU A 328 -8.99 19.44 -7.58
C GLU A 328 -9.37 19.76 -6.13
N PRO A 329 -10.62 20.20 -5.80
CA PRO A 329 -11.02 20.43 -4.42
C PRO A 329 -10.89 19.17 -3.54
N TRP A 330 -11.27 18.00 -4.08
CA TRP A 330 -11.14 16.73 -3.39
C TRP A 330 -9.67 16.35 -3.15
N SER A 331 -8.80 16.54 -4.15
CA SER A 331 -7.37 16.21 -4.04
C SER A 331 -6.67 17.03 -2.95
N HIS A 332 -7.05 18.31 -2.78
CA HIS A 332 -6.54 19.17 -1.71
C HIS A 332 -6.92 18.62 -0.34
N GLN A 333 -8.17 18.18 -0.16
CA GLN A 333 -8.61 17.51 1.07
C GLN A 333 -7.89 16.17 1.28
N TYR A 334 -7.65 15.44 0.19
CA TYR A 334 -6.91 14.19 0.22
C TYR A 334 -5.48 14.41 0.76
N LYS A 335 -4.74 15.40 0.22
CA LYS A 335 -3.39 15.76 0.67
C LYS A 335 -3.38 16.22 2.13
N ALA A 336 -4.36 17.02 2.54
CA ALA A 336 -4.48 17.55 3.91
C ALA A 336 -4.67 16.47 5.00
N GLY A 337 -4.91 15.21 4.63
CA GLY A 337 -4.79 14.07 5.55
C GLY A 337 -5.91 13.92 6.57
N GLY A 338 -7.03 14.66 6.45
CA GLY A 338 -8.10 14.62 7.44
C GLY A 338 -9.49 14.79 6.86
N THR A 339 -10.43 14.03 7.42
CA THR A 339 -11.88 14.22 7.28
C THR A 339 -12.27 15.51 8.00
N ARG A 340 -12.06 16.68 7.37
CA ARG A 340 -12.52 17.95 7.94
C ARG A 340 -14.06 18.00 7.89
N VAL A 341 -14.68 18.29 9.03
CA VAL A 341 -16.10 18.65 9.06
C VAL A 341 -16.20 20.07 8.52
N LEU A 342 -17.05 20.29 7.51
CA LEU A 342 -17.35 21.64 7.05
C LEU A 342 -18.18 22.33 8.14
N GLY A 343 -17.50 23.00 9.08
CA GLY A 343 -18.17 23.90 10.01
C GLY A 343 -18.86 25.02 9.24
N PRO A 344 -20.01 25.52 9.72
CA PRO A 344 -20.68 26.67 9.11
C PRO A 344 -19.69 27.83 9.07
N LYS A 345 -19.30 28.24 7.86
CA LYS A 345 -18.69 29.56 7.67
C LYS A 345 -19.83 30.55 7.89
N PHE A 346 -20.00 31.02 9.12
CA PHE A 346 -20.82 32.18 9.39
C PHE A 346 -20.24 33.33 8.55
N ALA A 347 -21.05 33.83 7.62
CA ALA A 347 -20.75 34.98 6.77
C ALA A 347 -20.93 36.27 7.57
#